data_AF-A0A8J6G6F3-F1
#
_entry.id   AF-A0A8J6G6F3-F1
#
_cell.length_a   1.000
_cell.length_b   1.000
_cell.length_c   1.000
_cell.angle_alpha   90.00
_cell.angle_beta   90.00
_cell.angle_gamma   90.00
#
_symmetry.space_group_name_H-M   'P 1'
#
loop_
_entity.id
_entity.type
_entity.pdbx_description
1 polymer ?
#
loop_
_entity_poly.entity_id
_entity_poly.type
_entity_poly.pdbx_seq_one_letter_code
_entity_poly.pdbx_strand_id
1 'polypeptide(L)'
;MPSDKTNVGGDDSFNTFFSETGAGKHVPRAVFADLEPTVIDEVHTGTYRQLFYPKQLITGKEDGANNYACGHYTIDKEIIDLVLDKICKLVNQCTGLQGFLVLHSFGGGTGSGSAP
;
A
#
# COMPACT_ATOMS: atom_id res chain seq x y z
N MET A 1 18.04 34.37 -15.18
CA MET A 1 18.41 33.28 -16.12
C MET A 1 17.13 32.57 -16.50
N PRO A 2 16.76 32.46 -17.78
CA PRO A 2 15.53 31.81 -18.19
C PRO A 2 15.72 30.30 -18.42
N SER A 3 14.61 29.58 -18.20
CA SER A 3 14.24 28.24 -18.68
C SER A 3 15.03 27.02 -18.19
N ASP A 4 14.55 26.42 -17.10
CA ASP A 4 14.41 24.96 -17.03
C ASP A 4 13.02 24.59 -17.57
N LYS A 5 12.95 24.42 -18.89
CA LYS A 5 11.88 23.64 -19.50
C LYS A 5 12.30 22.18 -19.39
N THR A 6 11.96 21.53 -18.27
CA THR A 6 11.89 20.07 -18.25
C THR A 6 10.77 19.68 -19.22
N ASN A 7 11.12 18.87 -20.21
CA ASN A 7 10.21 18.37 -21.23
C ASN A 7 8.96 17.73 -20.60
N VAL A 8 7.87 18.49 -20.49
CA VAL A 8 6.53 17.99 -20.18
C VAL A 8 5.99 17.34 -21.47
N GLY A 9 6.51 16.14 -21.76
CA GLY A 9 6.26 15.40 -23.00
C GLY A 9 5.96 13.92 -22.77
N GLY A 10 5.61 13.55 -21.54
CA GLY A 10 4.97 12.29 -21.18
C GLY A 10 3.70 12.62 -20.41
N ASP A 11 2.62 11.90 -20.65
CA ASP A 11 1.37 12.10 -19.93
C ASP A 11 1.58 11.78 -18.44
N ASP A 12 1.90 12.80 -17.62
CA ASP A 12 2.20 12.69 -16.17
C ASP A 12 0.99 12.18 -15.34
N SER A 13 -0.10 11.80 -16.01
CA SER A 13 -1.32 11.23 -15.42
C SER A 13 -1.02 9.98 -14.58
N PHE A 14 0.01 9.19 -14.92
CA PHE A 14 0.40 8.01 -14.14
C PHE A 14 1.06 8.34 -12.79
N ASN A 15 1.57 9.56 -12.59
CA ASN A 15 2.14 9.99 -11.30
C ASN A 15 1.10 10.05 -10.18
N THR A 16 -0.19 10.00 -10.54
CA THR A 16 -1.30 9.77 -9.60
C THR A 16 -1.12 8.46 -8.83
N PHE A 17 -0.71 7.38 -9.51
CA PHE A 17 -0.57 6.04 -8.93
C PHE A 17 0.88 5.68 -8.59
N PHE A 18 1.85 6.35 -9.21
CA PHE A 18 3.27 6.05 -9.04
C PHE A 18 4.04 7.23 -8.48
N SER A 19 5.06 6.95 -7.66
CA SER A 19 6.11 7.89 -7.30
C SER A 19 7.36 7.59 -8.11
N GLU A 20 8.01 8.63 -8.61
CA GLU A 20 9.29 8.50 -9.30
C GLU A 20 10.44 8.66 -8.31
N THR A 21 11.40 7.75 -8.37
CA THR A 21 12.64 7.83 -7.61
C THR A 21 13.70 8.57 -8.42
N GLY A 22 14.72 9.14 -7.76
CA GLY A 22 15.84 9.80 -8.46
C GLY A 22 16.63 8.90 -9.43
N ALA A 23 16.40 7.59 -9.41
CA ALA A 23 16.95 6.63 -10.36
C ALA A 23 16.04 6.36 -11.58
N GLY A 24 14.94 7.10 -11.76
CA GLY A 24 13.96 6.92 -12.84
C GLY A 24 13.03 5.72 -12.65
N LYS A 25 13.06 5.07 -11.48
CA LYS A 25 12.15 3.95 -11.17
C LYS A 25 10.81 4.49 -10.66
N HIS A 26 9.73 3.96 -11.22
CA HIS A 26 8.36 4.22 -10.82
C HIS A 26 7.91 3.19 -9.79
N VAL A 27 7.51 3.64 -8.60
CA VAL A 27 7.08 2.78 -7.50
C VAL A 27 5.61 3.06 -7.19
N PRO A 28 4.75 2.04 -7.08
CA PRO A 28 3.34 2.22 -6.75
C PRO A 28 3.13 2.94 -5.40
N ARG A 29 2.17 3.86 -5.37
CA ARG A 29 1.62 4.46 -4.14
C ARG A 29 0.60 3.51 -3.51
N ALA A 30 1.05 2.32 -3.13
CA ALA A 30 0.22 1.27 -2.57
C ALA A 30 0.76 0.80 -1.21
N VAL A 31 -0.13 0.32 -0.35
CA VAL A 31 0.18 -0.40 0.88
C VAL A 31 -0.59 -1.72 0.81
N PHE A 32 0.10 -2.83 1.06
CA PHE A 32 -0.50 -4.15 1.20
C PHE A 32 -0.45 -4.51 2.67
N ALA A 33 -1.58 -4.92 3.21
CA ALA A 33 -1.70 -5.36 4.58
C ALA A 33 -2.45 -6.69 4.58
N ASP A 34 -1.85 -7.70 5.19
CA ASP A 34 -2.50 -8.98 5.43
C ASP A 34 -2.13 -9.47 6.83
N LEU A 35 -3.05 -10.19 7.46
CA LEU A 35 -2.85 -10.77 8.79
C LEU A 35 -1.98 -12.05 8.73
N GLU A 36 -1.88 -12.67 7.55
CA GLU A 36 -1.03 -13.81 7.27
C GLU A 36 0.05 -13.48 6.21
N PRO A 37 1.27 -14.00 6.33
CA PRO A 37 2.34 -13.68 5.37
C PRO A 37 2.17 -14.28 3.97
N THR A 38 1.39 -15.36 3.82
CA THR A 38 1.38 -16.19 2.60
C THR A 38 1.12 -15.39 1.32
N VAL A 39 0.10 -14.53 1.30
CA VAL A 39 -0.25 -13.74 0.10
C VAL A 39 0.81 -12.68 -0.21
N ILE A 40 1.39 -12.07 0.81
CA ILE A 40 2.41 -11.03 0.65
C ILE A 40 3.77 -11.65 0.24
N ASP A 41 4.08 -12.84 0.71
CA ASP A 41 5.29 -13.57 0.32
C ASP A 41 5.28 -13.95 -1.17
N GLU A 42 4.10 -14.22 -1.75
CA GLU A 42 3.94 -14.38 -3.20
C GLU A 42 4.27 -13.09 -3.95
N VAL A 43 3.91 -11.92 -3.41
CA VAL A 43 4.29 -10.63 -4.00
C VAL A 43 5.81 -10.42 -3.91
N HIS A 44 6.43 -10.83 -2.81
CA HIS A 44 7.88 -10.77 -2.61
C HIS A 44 8.69 -11.69 -3.53
N THR A 45 8.10 -12.80 -3.98
CA THR A 45 8.78 -13.80 -4.82
C THR A 45 8.35 -13.75 -6.28
N GLY A 46 7.24 -13.08 -6.58
CA GLY A 46 6.66 -12.97 -7.92
C GLY A 46 7.42 -12.07 -8.88
N THR A 47 6.88 -11.97 -10.10
CA THR A 47 7.46 -11.19 -11.21
C THR A 47 7.70 -9.72 -10.85
N TYR A 48 6.82 -9.15 -10.03
CA TYR A 48 6.86 -7.74 -9.61
C TYR A 48 7.52 -7.50 -8.25
N ARG A 49 8.31 -8.45 -7.74
CA ARG A 49 8.99 -8.34 -6.43
C ARG A 49 9.84 -7.07 -6.23
N GLN A 50 10.38 -6.52 -7.31
CA GLN A 50 11.17 -5.29 -7.27
C GLN A 50 10.33 -4.04 -7.48
N LEU A 51 9.04 -4.15 -7.80
CA LEU A 51 8.18 -3.01 -8.10
C LEU A 51 7.84 -2.21 -6.83
N PHE A 52 7.49 -2.92 -5.76
CA PHE A 52 7.06 -2.34 -4.49
C PHE A 52 8.23 -2.08 -3.53
N TYR A 53 8.07 -1.12 -2.62
CA TYR A 53 8.96 -1.04 -1.47
C TYR A 53 8.61 -2.15 -0.47
N PRO A 54 9.58 -2.92 0.06
CA PRO A 54 9.32 -3.93 1.07
C PRO A 54 8.60 -3.36 2.31
N LYS A 55 8.82 -2.09 2.64
CA LYS A 55 8.15 -1.40 3.76
C LYS A 55 6.67 -1.09 3.52
N GLN A 56 6.17 -1.21 2.29
CA GLN A 56 4.76 -1.07 1.93
C GLN A 56 4.00 -2.40 2.05
N LEU A 57 4.71 -3.51 2.27
CA LEU A 57 4.15 -4.85 2.41
C LEU A 57 4.17 -5.20 3.91
N ILE A 58 2.99 -5.31 4.52
CA ILE A 58 2.81 -5.45 5.96
C ILE A 58 2.10 -6.78 6.23
N THR A 59 2.76 -7.67 6.96
CA THR A 59 2.24 -8.99 7.33
C THR A 59 2.07 -9.12 8.83
N GLY A 60 0.95 -9.69 9.24
CA GLY A 60 0.76 -10.19 10.60
C GLY A 60 1.41 -11.54 10.84
N LYS A 61 1.14 -12.10 12.03
CA LYS A 61 1.57 -13.45 12.43
C LYS A 61 0.39 -14.39 12.71
N GLU A 62 -0.82 -13.86 12.76
CA GLU A 62 -2.04 -14.58 13.14
C GLU A 62 -3.15 -14.18 12.19
N ASP A 63 -3.89 -15.15 11.63
CA ASP A 63 -4.99 -14.92 10.69
C ASP A 63 -6.29 -14.53 11.42
N GLY A 64 -7.12 -13.70 10.78
CA GLY A 64 -8.47 -13.37 11.21
C GLY A 64 -9.44 -14.56 11.22
N ALA A 65 -9.04 -15.73 10.68
CA ALA A 65 -9.75 -17.01 10.72
C ALA A 65 -11.21 -16.91 10.21
N ASN A 66 -11.45 -16.09 9.19
CA ASN A 66 -12.79 -15.75 8.67
C ASN A 66 -13.78 -15.22 9.72
N ASN A 67 -13.27 -14.68 10.83
CA ASN A 67 -14.07 -14.12 11.90
C ASN A 67 -13.88 -12.60 11.94
N TYR A 68 -14.96 -11.87 11.58
CA TYR A 68 -15.00 -10.41 11.62
C TYR A 68 -14.58 -9.85 12.98
N ALA A 69 -15.02 -10.46 14.08
CA ALA A 69 -14.67 -9.98 15.41
C ALA A 69 -13.18 -10.17 15.72
N CYS A 70 -12.58 -11.25 15.20
CA CYS A 70 -11.15 -11.52 15.38
C CYS A 70 -10.28 -10.54 14.59
N GLY A 71 -10.64 -10.28 13.33
CA GLY A 71 -10.03 -9.20 12.54
C GLY A 71 -10.19 -7.87 13.27
N HIS A 72 -11.43 -7.38 13.39
CA HIS A 72 -11.71 -6.01 13.80
C HIS A 72 -11.31 -5.64 15.24
N TYR A 73 -11.51 -6.53 16.23
CA TYR A 73 -11.37 -6.15 17.65
C TYR A 73 -10.11 -6.65 18.33
N THR A 74 -9.51 -7.75 17.86
CA THR A 74 -8.38 -8.41 18.52
C THR A 74 -7.09 -8.34 17.73
N ILE A 75 -7.07 -8.78 16.46
CA ILE A 75 -5.84 -9.01 15.70
C ILE A 75 -5.43 -7.73 14.92
N ASP A 76 -6.40 -6.96 14.40
CA ASP A 76 -6.09 -5.75 13.62
C ASP A 76 -5.49 -4.61 14.46
N LYS A 77 -5.68 -4.58 15.79
CA LYS A 77 -5.20 -3.47 16.62
C LYS A 77 -3.69 -3.27 16.59
N GLU A 78 -2.92 -4.34 16.43
CA GLU A 78 -1.46 -4.23 16.39
C GLU A 78 -0.94 -3.81 15.00
N ILE A 79 -1.69 -4.17 13.95
CA ILE A 79 -1.29 -3.93 12.56
C ILE A 79 -1.84 -2.61 12.03
N ILE A 80 -3.00 -2.16 12.52
CA ILE A 80 -3.65 -0.93 12.05
C ILE A 80 -2.76 0.30 12.28
N ASP A 81 -2.10 0.42 13.42
CA ASP A 81 -1.20 1.54 13.71
C ASP A 81 0.00 1.53 12.77
N LEU A 82 0.53 0.35 12.43
CA LEU A 82 1.62 0.19 11.48
C LEU A 82 1.18 0.55 10.06
N VAL A 83 -0.02 0.12 9.65
CA VAL A 83 -0.63 0.44 8.35
C VAL A 83 -0.84 1.96 8.23
N LEU A 84 -1.41 2.59 9.25
CA LEU A 84 -1.63 4.04 9.30
C LEU A 84 -0.32 4.82 9.21
N ASP A 85 0.75 4.39 9.89
CA ASP A 85 2.09 4.99 9.75
C ASP A 85 2.61 4.91 8.29
N LYS A 86 2.39 3.79 7.59
CA LYS A 86 2.82 3.66 6.18
C LYS A 86 1.97 4.51 5.25
N ILE A 87 0.65 4.54 5.46
CA ILE A 87 -0.25 5.40 4.70
C ILE A 87 0.17 6.86 4.88
N CYS A 88 0.39 7.30 6.13
CA CYS A 88 0.84 8.67 6.43
C CYS A 88 2.15 9.02 5.71
N LYS A 89 3.12 8.10 5.69
CA LYS A 89 4.38 8.28 4.93
C LYS A 89 4.17 8.46 3.44
N LEU A 90 3.23 7.74 2.83
CA LEU A 90 2.90 7.90 1.41
C LEU A 90 2.14 9.20 1.13
N VAL A 91 1.21 9.57 2.00
CA VAL A 91 0.46 10.82 1.90
C VAL A 91 1.40 12.03 1.98
N ASN A 92 2.40 11.99 2.86
CA ASN A 92 3.41 13.04 2.97
C ASN A 92 4.30 13.19 1.72
N GLN A 93 4.32 12.18 0.84
CA GLN A 93 5.01 12.22 -0.46
C GLN A 93 4.09 12.69 -1.61
N CYS A 94 2.84 13.03 -1.32
CA CYS A 94 1.89 13.56 -2.29
C CYS A 94 1.83 15.10 -2.18
N THR A 95 1.86 15.79 -3.32
CA THR A 95 1.67 17.24 -3.38
C THR A 95 0.20 17.65 -3.22
N GLY A 96 -0.73 16.73 -3.52
CA GLY A 96 -2.17 16.90 -3.34
C GLY A 96 -2.88 15.56 -3.37
N LEU A 97 -3.10 14.95 -2.20
CA LEU A 97 -3.83 13.70 -2.09
C LEU A 97 -5.31 13.91 -2.44
N GLN A 98 -5.81 13.14 -3.41
CA GLN A 98 -7.24 13.16 -3.78
C GLN A 98 -8.08 12.21 -2.91
N GLY A 99 -7.55 11.05 -2.55
CA GLY A 99 -8.25 10.05 -1.76
C GLY A 99 -7.50 8.72 -1.71
N PHE A 100 -8.20 7.69 -1.24
CA PHE A 100 -7.70 6.32 -1.13
C PHE A 100 -8.57 5.37 -1.95
N LEU A 101 -7.93 4.38 -2.57
CA LEU A 101 -8.62 3.21 -3.12
C LEU A 101 -8.37 2.04 -2.16
N VAL A 102 -9.41 1.62 -1.44
CA VAL A 102 -9.33 0.48 -0.51
C VAL A 102 -9.86 -0.75 -1.22
N LEU A 103 -8.99 -1.75 -1.39
CA LEU A 103 -9.32 -3.03 -2.01
C LEU A 103 -9.33 -4.11 -0.92
N HIS A 104 -10.49 -4.70 -0.68
CA HIS A 104 -10.68 -5.73 0.34
C HIS A 104 -11.82 -6.67 -0.05
N SER A 105 -11.83 -7.87 0.52
CA SER A 105 -12.93 -8.82 0.35
C SER A 105 -14.02 -8.58 1.41
N PHE A 106 -15.29 -8.66 1.02
CA PHE A 106 -16.41 -8.59 1.96
C PHE A 106 -16.58 -9.84 2.85
N GLY A 107 -16.08 -11.00 2.43
CA GLY A 107 -16.33 -12.28 3.11
C GLY A 107 -15.18 -12.82 3.98
N GLY A 108 -14.00 -12.22 3.92
CA GLY A 108 -12.81 -12.68 4.65
C GLY A 108 -12.65 -12.02 6.02
N GLY A 109 -11.99 -12.69 6.97
CA GLY A 109 -11.78 -12.17 8.34
C GLY A 109 -10.92 -10.91 8.37
N THR A 110 -9.83 -10.89 7.61
CA THR A 110 -8.95 -9.72 7.41
C THR A 110 -9.68 -8.62 6.65
N GLY A 111 -10.10 -8.87 5.41
CA GLY A 111 -10.67 -7.84 4.55
C GLY A 111 -11.96 -7.21 5.09
N SER A 112 -12.84 -7.98 5.73
CA SER A 112 -14.07 -7.44 6.32
C SER A 112 -13.85 -6.80 7.70
N GLY A 113 -12.86 -7.25 8.46
CA GLY A 113 -12.55 -6.73 9.80
C GLY A 113 -11.70 -5.46 9.78
N SER A 114 -10.69 -5.41 8.90
CA SER A 114 -9.66 -4.36 8.90
C SER A 114 -10.08 -3.09 8.15
N ALA A 115 -11.11 -3.18 7.30
CA ALA A 115 -11.62 -2.09 6.47
C ALA A 115 -13.17 -2.11 6.43
N PRO A 116 -13.85 -1.60 7.48
CA PRO A 116 -15.30 -1.44 7.50
C PRO A 116 -15.80 -0.27 6.63
#